data_AF-A0A9W5N196-F1
#
_entry.id   AF-A0A9W5N196-F1
#
_cell.length_a   1.000
_cell.length_b   1.000
_cell.length_c   1.000
_cell.angle_alpha   90.00
_cell.angle_beta   90.00
_cell.angle_gamma   90.00
#
_symmetry.space_group_name_H-M   'P 1'
#
loop_
_entity.id
_entity.type
_entity.pdbx_description
1 polymer ?
#
loop_
_entity_poly.entity_id
_entity_poly.type
_entity_poly.pdbx_seq_one_letter_code
_entity_poly.pdbx_strand_id
1 'polypeptide(L)'
;MSSYQVQDVSYTDTPTAFSKDWETYKAPPRTYDSVLTGFDFYLNYETGVIRDIRHDDGFYDELKVSGTPWVFVGVGNNLHPLDKTPDQFDRLLATRLRTTNPPYRRYVRLPDENLYGLEQYRVLGINPETGLLYRNEPGNNEDDIFINRSKDGHVLSYIACATNTDVPNPPCSHKFLFRKSGLDINFSLGYSRHRLYDWRKIEEQAGKAVLAFAEAADKDIEADAHRKTTGGKK
;
A
#
# COMPACT_ATOMS: atom_id res chain seq x y z
N MET A 1 3.56 10.25 24.64
CA MET A 1 2.94 9.05 24.04
C MET A 1 2.19 9.53 22.81
N SER A 2 2.76 9.27 21.65
CA SER A 2 2.11 9.49 20.35
C SER A 2 0.70 8.88 20.38
N SER A 3 -0.31 9.66 19.97
CA SER A 3 -1.71 9.23 19.86
C SER A 3 -1.94 8.25 18.71
N TYR A 4 -0.87 7.90 17.99
CA TYR A 4 -0.97 7.10 16.80
C TYR A 4 -0.77 5.62 17.11
N GLN A 5 -1.70 4.81 16.63
CA GLN A 5 -1.72 3.37 16.86
C GLN A 5 -1.60 2.69 15.50
N VAL A 6 -0.48 1.99 15.34
CA VAL A 6 -0.10 1.21 14.15
C VAL A 6 -0.02 -0.26 14.54
N GLN A 7 -0.12 -1.13 13.55
CA GLN A 7 -0.08 -2.58 13.71
C GLN A 7 1.06 -3.18 12.89
N ASP A 8 1.35 -4.46 13.13
CA ASP A 8 2.31 -5.26 12.35
C ASP A 8 3.71 -4.62 12.23
N VAL A 9 4.11 -3.90 13.29
CA VAL A 9 5.38 -3.18 13.36
C VAL A 9 6.54 -4.18 13.30
N SER A 10 7.39 -4.01 12.30
CA SER A 10 8.56 -4.85 12.04
C SER A 10 9.83 -4.00 11.97
N TYR A 11 10.97 -4.60 12.33
CA TYR A 11 12.27 -3.94 12.39
C TYR A 11 13.30 -4.74 11.60
N THR A 12 14.36 -4.08 11.14
CA THR A 12 15.41 -4.70 10.32
C THR A 12 16.18 -5.80 11.04
N ASP A 13 16.14 -5.81 12.37
CA ASP A 13 16.77 -6.81 13.24
C ASP A 13 15.83 -7.97 13.61
N THR A 14 14.58 -7.96 13.11
CA THR A 14 13.60 -8.99 13.40
C THR A 14 13.77 -10.14 12.40
N PRO A 15 14.13 -11.36 12.85
CA PRO A 15 14.27 -12.51 11.96
C PRO A 15 12.91 -12.90 11.36
N THR A 16 12.93 -13.59 10.22
CA THR A 16 11.71 -14.12 9.62
C THR A 16 11.15 -15.26 10.48
N ALA A 17 9.82 -15.42 10.49
CA ALA A 17 9.15 -16.47 11.27
C ALA A 17 9.56 -17.91 10.89
N PHE A 18 10.24 -18.08 9.75
CA PHE A 18 10.74 -19.37 9.25
C PHE A 18 12.25 -19.56 9.47
N SER A 19 12.94 -18.57 10.04
CA SER A 19 14.36 -18.69 10.38
C SER A 19 14.54 -19.48 11.69
N LYS A 20 15.63 -20.25 11.78
CA LYS A 20 16.05 -20.86 13.07
C LYS A 20 16.30 -19.81 14.15
N ASP A 21 16.70 -18.60 13.75
CA ASP A 21 16.96 -17.49 14.68
C ASP A 21 15.68 -17.05 15.39
N TRP A 22 14.50 -17.28 14.78
CA TRP A 22 13.20 -16.94 15.36
C TRP A 22 12.92 -17.69 16.66
N GLU A 23 13.31 -18.96 16.74
CA GLU A 23 13.05 -19.82 17.91
C GLU A 23 13.67 -19.29 19.20
N THR A 24 14.75 -18.52 19.09
CA THR A 24 15.50 -17.97 20.23
C THR A 24 15.48 -16.45 20.28
N TYR A 25 14.79 -15.80 19.34
CA TYR A 25 14.78 -14.36 19.22
C TYR A 25 14.12 -13.70 20.45
N LYS A 26 14.81 -12.70 20.99
CA LYS A 26 14.28 -11.80 22.02
C LYS A 26 14.41 -10.39 21.48
N ALA A 27 13.27 -9.73 21.27
CA ALA A 27 13.26 -8.36 20.78
C ALA A 27 14.05 -7.45 21.72
N PRO A 28 15.03 -6.67 21.21
CA PRO A 28 15.74 -5.71 22.03
C PRO A 28 14.82 -4.55 22.42
N PRO A 29 15.15 -3.79 23.48
CA PRO A 29 14.47 -2.54 23.79
C PRO A 29 14.48 -1.61 22.57
N ARG A 30 13.29 -1.10 22.19
CA ARG A 30 13.17 -0.23 21.02
C ARG A 30 13.54 1.21 21.37
N THR A 31 14.30 1.83 20.47
CA THR A 31 14.76 3.23 20.54
C THR A 31 14.53 3.90 19.19
N TYR A 32 14.76 5.21 19.09
CA TYR A 32 14.70 5.91 17.80
C TYR A 32 15.77 5.48 16.79
N ASP A 33 16.82 4.77 17.25
CA ASP A 33 17.82 4.15 16.36
C ASP A 33 17.34 2.80 15.79
N SER A 34 16.22 2.26 16.30
CA SER A 34 15.66 0.99 15.82
C SER A 34 15.01 1.21 14.45
N VAL A 35 15.66 0.70 13.40
CA VAL A 35 15.19 0.88 12.02
C VAL A 35 13.98 0.01 11.74
N LEU A 36 12.86 0.64 11.40
CA LEU A 36 11.63 -0.04 11.00
C LEU A 36 11.78 -0.65 9.61
N THR A 37 11.30 -1.88 9.43
CA THR A 37 11.03 -2.49 8.11
C THR A 37 9.65 -2.17 7.60
N GLY A 38 8.69 -2.01 8.49
CA GLY A 38 7.37 -1.54 8.11
C GLY A 38 6.37 -1.63 9.24
N PHE A 39 5.20 -1.06 9.00
CA PHE A 39 4.04 -1.08 9.87
C PHE A 39 2.81 -0.72 9.06
N ASP A 40 1.63 -1.06 9.59
CA ASP A 40 0.37 -0.83 8.89
C ASP A 40 -0.62 -0.07 9.77
N PHE A 41 -1.65 0.52 9.16
CA PHE A 41 -2.78 1.15 9.86
C PHE A 41 -4.00 1.30 8.93
N TYR A 42 -5.17 1.53 9.52
CA TYR A 42 -6.38 1.88 8.76
C TYR A 42 -6.62 3.38 8.78
N LEU A 43 -6.80 3.96 7.60
CA LEU A 43 -7.00 5.39 7.38
C LEU A 43 -8.36 5.64 6.74
N ASN A 44 -9.16 6.51 7.34
CA ASN A 44 -10.29 7.10 6.64
C ASN A 44 -9.76 8.26 5.79
N TYR A 45 -9.63 8.07 4.48
CA TYR A 45 -8.99 9.07 3.61
C TYR A 45 -9.84 10.34 3.43
N GLU A 46 -11.12 10.31 3.79
CA GLU A 46 -11.98 11.50 3.70
C GLU A 46 -11.73 12.46 4.88
N THR A 47 -11.49 11.91 6.07
CA THR A 47 -11.35 12.67 7.32
C THR A 47 -9.92 12.75 7.83
N GLY A 48 -9.02 11.89 7.37
CA GLY A 48 -7.64 11.76 7.85
C GLY A 48 -7.51 10.99 9.18
N VAL A 49 -8.62 10.43 9.70
CA VAL A 49 -8.63 9.69 10.96
C VAL A 49 -7.98 8.31 10.78
N ILE A 50 -7.09 7.95 11.70
CA ILE A 50 -6.53 6.60 11.84
C ILE A 50 -7.33 5.81 12.86
N ARG A 51 -7.69 4.57 12.54
CA ARG A 51 -8.48 3.69 13.42
C ARG A 51 -7.60 2.77 14.25
N ASP A 52 -7.90 2.66 15.54
CA ASP A 52 -7.41 1.58 16.40
C ASP A 52 -8.35 0.39 16.31
N ILE A 53 -7.84 -0.73 15.80
CA ILE A 53 -8.65 -1.92 15.57
C ILE A 53 -8.46 -3.00 16.64
N ARG A 54 -7.56 -2.80 17.62
CA ARG A 54 -7.19 -3.84 18.60
C ARG A 54 -8.35 -4.26 19.52
N HIS A 55 -9.36 -3.40 19.64
CA HIS A 55 -10.54 -3.61 20.46
C HIS A 55 -11.84 -3.21 19.73
N ASP A 56 -11.83 -3.28 18.40
CA ASP A 56 -12.95 -2.83 17.56
C ASP A 56 -13.54 -3.99 16.74
N ASP A 57 -14.37 -4.79 17.42
CA ASP A 57 -14.98 -5.98 16.83
C ASP A 57 -15.89 -5.68 15.62
N GLY A 58 -16.42 -4.44 15.51
CA GLY A 58 -17.33 -4.05 14.43
C GLY A 58 -16.64 -3.50 13.18
N PHE A 59 -15.35 -3.15 13.26
CA PHE A 59 -14.66 -2.46 12.17
C PHE A 59 -14.58 -3.28 10.89
N TYR A 60 -14.36 -4.60 11.00
CA TYR A 60 -14.27 -5.46 9.82
C TYR A 60 -15.60 -5.60 9.06
N ASP A 61 -16.73 -5.37 9.71
CA ASP A 61 -18.03 -5.31 9.02
C ASP A 61 -18.21 -3.97 8.31
N GLU A 62 -17.74 -2.86 8.90
CA GLU A 62 -17.68 -1.55 8.23
C GLU A 62 -16.77 -1.58 6.98
N LEU A 63 -15.66 -2.32 7.04
CA LEU A 63 -14.76 -2.51 5.89
C LEU A 63 -15.41 -3.27 4.72
N LYS A 64 -16.40 -4.12 4.99
CA LYS A 64 -17.12 -4.86 3.94
C LYS A 64 -18.11 -3.98 3.19
N VAL A 65 -18.48 -2.82 3.74
CA VAL A 65 -19.41 -1.90 3.10
C VAL A 65 -18.83 -1.39 1.78
N SER A 66 -19.63 -1.53 0.72
CA SER A 66 -19.27 -1.08 -0.61
C SER A 66 -18.94 0.41 -0.62
N GLY A 67 -17.80 0.79 -1.20
CA GLY A 67 -17.38 2.19 -1.21
C GLY A 67 -17.07 2.74 0.18
N THR A 68 -16.67 1.91 1.13
CA THR A 68 -16.14 2.39 2.41
C THR A 68 -14.95 3.36 2.20
N PRO A 69 -14.83 4.45 2.99
CA PRO A 69 -13.70 5.37 2.93
C PRO A 69 -12.46 4.86 3.67
N TRP A 70 -12.54 3.68 4.28
CA TRP A 70 -11.42 3.08 4.98
C TRP A 70 -10.44 2.44 3.99
N VAL A 71 -9.17 2.79 4.18
CA VAL A 71 -8.02 2.32 3.41
C VAL A 71 -7.10 1.61 4.38
N PHE A 72 -6.77 0.36 4.08
CA PHE A 72 -5.63 -0.29 4.70
C PHE A 72 -4.36 0.32 4.12
N VAL A 73 -3.48 0.84 4.97
CA VAL A 73 -2.23 1.49 4.59
C VAL A 73 -1.08 0.71 5.20
N GLY A 74 -0.33 0.02 4.35
CA GLY A 74 0.95 -0.57 4.70
C GLY A 74 2.11 0.34 4.33
N VAL A 75 3.03 0.52 5.27
CA VAL A 75 4.22 1.37 5.15
C VAL A 75 5.44 0.48 5.19
N GLY A 76 6.06 0.24 4.04
CA GLY A 76 7.32 -0.49 3.95
C GLY A 76 8.51 0.46 3.87
N ASN A 77 9.60 0.13 4.56
CA ASN A 77 10.87 0.79 4.31
C ASN A 77 11.35 0.42 2.90
N ASN A 78 11.88 1.39 2.15
CA ASN A 78 12.39 1.12 0.81
C ASN A 78 13.88 0.72 0.85
N LEU A 79 14.28 -0.09 1.85
CA LEU A 79 15.70 -0.39 2.09
C LEU A 79 16.19 -1.61 1.30
N HIS A 80 15.30 -2.50 0.87
CA HIS A 80 15.69 -3.67 0.10
C HIS A 80 16.25 -3.26 -1.28
N PRO A 81 17.43 -3.75 -1.70
CA PRO A 81 18.07 -3.30 -2.95
C PRO A 81 17.22 -3.46 -4.21
N LEU A 82 16.33 -4.46 -4.25
CA LEU A 82 15.42 -4.67 -5.38
C LEU A 82 14.26 -3.65 -5.42
N ASP A 83 13.92 -3.03 -4.30
CA ASP A 83 12.81 -2.07 -4.19
C ASP A 83 13.30 -0.61 -4.40
N LYS A 84 14.60 -0.38 -4.25
CA LYS A 84 15.24 0.94 -4.46
C LYS A 84 15.26 1.40 -5.92
N THR A 85 14.97 0.52 -6.88
CA THR A 85 15.11 0.91 -8.28
C THR A 85 13.94 1.83 -8.70
N PRO A 86 14.21 2.97 -9.36
CA PRO A 86 13.15 3.91 -9.76
C PRO A 86 12.17 3.29 -10.76
N ASP A 87 12.54 2.19 -11.40
CA ASP A 87 11.76 1.44 -12.38
C ASP A 87 11.03 0.21 -11.81
N GLN A 88 10.94 0.06 -10.48
CA GLN A 88 10.34 -1.15 -9.88
C GLN A 88 8.91 -1.42 -10.38
N PHE A 89 8.09 -0.37 -10.52
CA PHE A 89 6.72 -0.49 -11.00
C PHE A 89 6.65 -0.61 -12.52
N ASP A 90 7.63 -0.08 -13.26
CA ASP A 90 7.78 -0.35 -14.69
C ASP A 90 8.04 -1.85 -14.93
N ARG A 91 8.91 -2.47 -14.13
CA ARG A 91 9.20 -3.91 -14.20
C ARG A 91 8.00 -4.76 -13.79
N LEU A 92 7.29 -4.36 -12.74
CA LEU A 92 6.05 -5.01 -12.31
C LEU A 92 5.01 -4.98 -13.43
N LEU A 93 4.75 -3.81 -14.00
CA LEU A 93 3.85 -3.65 -15.13
C LEU A 93 4.30 -4.51 -16.32
N ALA A 94 5.56 -4.39 -16.74
CA ALA A 94 6.09 -5.17 -17.86
C ALA A 94 5.90 -6.67 -17.65
N THR A 95 6.11 -7.16 -16.42
CA THR A 95 5.91 -8.58 -16.09
C THR A 95 4.45 -8.98 -16.23
N ARG A 96 3.52 -8.19 -15.68
CA ARG A 96 2.07 -8.42 -15.83
C ARG A 96 1.63 -8.41 -17.30
N LEU A 97 2.10 -7.44 -18.08
CA LEU A 97 1.77 -7.32 -19.51
C LEU A 97 2.38 -8.45 -20.37
N ARG A 98 3.50 -9.06 -19.94
CA ARG A 98 4.13 -10.22 -20.61
C ARG A 98 3.47 -11.56 -20.24
N THR A 99 2.70 -11.64 -19.16
CA THR A 99 2.14 -12.92 -18.71
C THR A 99 1.01 -13.33 -19.66
N THR A 100 1.33 -14.17 -20.65
CA THR A 100 0.40 -14.51 -21.74
C THR A 100 0.39 -16.01 -21.99
N ASN A 101 -0.23 -16.76 -21.09
CA ASN A 101 -0.68 -18.11 -21.41
C ASN A 101 -2.01 -18.36 -20.71
N PRO A 102 -3.11 -18.56 -21.46
CA PRO A 102 -3.23 -18.54 -22.92
C PRO A 102 -3.12 -17.13 -23.56
N PRO A 103 -2.89 -17.02 -24.89
CA PRO A 103 -2.65 -15.74 -25.58
C PRO A 103 -3.81 -14.73 -25.48
N TYR A 104 -5.03 -15.21 -25.24
CA TYR A 104 -6.22 -14.38 -25.02
C TYR A 104 -6.32 -13.79 -23.60
N ARG A 105 -5.41 -14.14 -22.67
CA ARG A 105 -5.24 -13.45 -21.38
C ARG A 105 -4.40 -12.17 -21.47
N ARG A 106 -4.03 -11.74 -22.67
CA ARG A 106 -3.16 -10.58 -22.84
C ARG A 106 -3.85 -9.28 -22.43
N TYR A 107 -3.16 -8.51 -21.60
CA TYR A 107 -3.55 -7.14 -21.28
C TYR A 107 -3.43 -6.23 -22.51
N VAL A 108 -4.49 -5.49 -22.77
CA VAL A 108 -4.58 -4.48 -23.83
C VAL A 108 -4.71 -3.11 -23.16
N ARG A 109 -3.91 -2.15 -23.62
CA ARG A 109 -4.06 -0.74 -23.23
C ARG A 109 -5.35 -0.20 -23.86
N LEU A 110 -6.22 0.40 -23.06
CA LEU A 110 -7.45 0.99 -23.57
C LEU A 110 -7.19 2.34 -24.26
N PRO A 111 -7.88 2.62 -25.39
CA PRO A 111 -7.68 3.85 -26.17
C PRO A 111 -8.33 5.08 -25.53
N ASP A 112 -9.41 4.91 -24.77
CA ASP A 112 -10.14 6.02 -24.15
C ASP A 112 -9.46 6.52 -22.87
N GLU A 113 -9.20 7.82 -22.92
CA GLU A 113 -8.61 8.74 -21.97
C GLU A 113 -8.59 8.29 -20.51
N ASN A 114 -7.37 8.21 -19.97
CA ASN A 114 -6.99 8.37 -18.57
C ASN A 114 -8.17 8.44 -17.57
N LEU A 115 -8.83 7.30 -17.27
CA LEU A 115 -9.89 7.26 -16.28
C LEU A 115 -9.31 7.76 -14.95
N TYR A 116 -9.84 8.86 -14.43
CA TYR A 116 -9.32 9.54 -13.23
C TYR A 116 -7.83 9.96 -13.35
N GLY A 117 -7.34 10.21 -14.57
CA GLY A 117 -5.93 10.54 -14.80
C GLY A 117 -4.98 9.32 -14.83
N LEU A 118 -5.51 8.11 -15.02
CA LEU A 118 -4.75 6.85 -15.01
C LEU A 118 -4.78 6.11 -16.36
N GLU A 119 -3.62 5.66 -16.86
CA GLU A 119 -3.58 4.74 -18.01
C GLU A 119 -4.20 3.40 -17.60
N GLN A 120 -4.96 2.78 -18.51
CA GLN A 120 -5.74 1.56 -18.21
C GLN A 120 -5.29 0.38 -19.06
N TYR A 121 -5.18 -0.78 -18.42
CA TYR A 121 -4.92 -2.06 -19.08
C TYR A 121 -5.92 -3.11 -18.60
N ARG A 122 -6.52 -3.84 -19.54
CA ARG A 122 -7.50 -4.91 -19.24
C ARG A 122 -7.29 -6.12 -20.12
N VAL A 123 -7.70 -7.29 -19.63
CA VAL A 123 -7.81 -8.50 -20.45
C VAL A 123 -9.12 -8.46 -21.23
N LEU A 124 -9.04 -8.47 -22.57
CA LEU A 124 -10.20 -8.36 -23.47
C LEU A 124 -10.45 -9.61 -24.33
N GLY A 125 -9.62 -10.65 -24.22
CA GLY A 125 -9.78 -11.85 -25.03
C GLY A 125 -11.03 -12.64 -24.68
N ILE A 126 -11.54 -13.38 -25.67
CA ILE A 126 -12.64 -14.35 -25.52
C ILE A 126 -12.01 -15.73 -25.41
N ASN A 127 -12.44 -16.54 -24.45
CA ASN A 127 -12.05 -17.94 -24.40
C ASN A 127 -12.80 -18.68 -25.53
N PRO A 128 -12.09 -19.30 -26.50
CA PRO A 128 -12.73 -19.99 -27.62
C PRO A 128 -13.52 -21.24 -27.20
N GLU A 129 -13.23 -21.83 -26.05
CA GLU A 129 -13.91 -23.03 -25.55
C GLU A 129 -15.27 -22.70 -24.93
N THR A 130 -15.35 -21.59 -24.19
CA THR A 130 -16.56 -21.19 -23.44
C THR A 130 -17.37 -20.11 -24.15
N GLY A 131 -16.75 -19.37 -25.09
CA GLY A 131 -17.33 -18.20 -25.74
C GLY A 131 -17.46 -16.98 -24.83
N LEU A 132 -16.99 -17.06 -23.58
CA LEU A 132 -17.05 -15.97 -22.60
C LEU A 132 -15.84 -15.04 -22.75
N LEU A 133 -16.04 -13.77 -22.44
CA LEU A 133 -14.90 -12.87 -22.19
C LEU A 133 -14.09 -13.44 -21.03
N TYR A 134 -12.76 -13.46 -21.17
CA TYR A 134 -11.86 -14.04 -20.17
C TYR A 134 -12.11 -13.48 -18.76
N ARG A 135 -12.34 -12.16 -18.72
CA ARG A 135 -12.65 -11.42 -17.50
C ARG A 135 -13.90 -11.93 -16.75
N ASN A 136 -14.81 -12.61 -17.43
CA ASN A 136 -16.07 -13.12 -16.89
C ASN A 136 -16.04 -14.64 -16.65
N GLU A 137 -14.89 -15.29 -16.85
CA GLU A 137 -14.80 -16.72 -16.58
C GLU A 137 -14.88 -17.03 -15.08
N PRO A 138 -15.58 -18.10 -14.69
CA PRO A 138 -15.56 -18.58 -13.31
C PRO A 138 -14.13 -18.84 -12.84
N GLY A 139 -13.78 -18.32 -11.65
CA GLY A 139 -12.42 -18.46 -11.09
C GLY A 139 -11.36 -17.55 -11.74
N ASN A 140 -11.76 -16.64 -12.62
CA ASN A 140 -10.88 -15.59 -13.11
C ASN A 140 -10.50 -14.62 -11.97
N ASN A 141 -9.19 -14.46 -11.76
CA ASN A 141 -8.62 -13.54 -10.78
C ASN A 141 -7.77 -12.45 -11.45
N GLU A 142 -8.02 -12.17 -12.73
CA GLU A 142 -7.34 -11.07 -13.42
C GLU A 142 -7.89 -9.72 -12.95
N ASP A 143 -6.98 -8.82 -12.59
CA ASP A 143 -7.29 -7.46 -12.16
C ASP A 143 -7.32 -6.51 -13.36
N ASP A 144 -8.12 -5.45 -13.30
CA ASP A 144 -7.89 -4.29 -14.17
C ASP A 144 -6.71 -3.50 -13.61
N ILE A 145 -5.76 -3.14 -14.46
CA ILE A 145 -4.56 -2.40 -14.07
C ILE A 145 -4.73 -0.93 -14.45
N PHE A 146 -4.46 -0.05 -13.49
CA PHE A 146 -4.44 1.40 -13.65
C PHE A 146 -3.08 1.94 -13.20
N ILE A 147 -2.49 2.86 -13.97
CA ILE A 147 -1.19 3.44 -13.62
C ILE A 147 -1.14 4.94 -13.79
N ASN A 148 -0.34 5.60 -12.96
CA ASN A 148 0.10 6.97 -13.19
C ASN A 148 1.59 6.99 -13.53
N ARG A 149 2.00 7.85 -14.47
CA ARG A 149 3.40 8.03 -14.87
C ARG A 149 3.94 9.39 -14.47
N SER A 150 5.25 9.43 -14.21
CA SER A 150 6.02 10.66 -14.11
C SER A 150 6.15 11.33 -15.49
N LYS A 151 6.66 12.57 -15.49
CA LYS A 151 6.98 13.29 -16.74
C LYS A 151 8.03 12.56 -17.58
N ASP A 152 8.93 11.81 -16.93
CA ASP A 152 9.97 11.03 -17.58
C ASP A 152 9.47 9.64 -18.06
N GLY A 153 8.18 9.35 -17.85
CA GLY A 153 7.52 8.13 -18.33
C GLY A 153 7.55 6.95 -17.37
N HIS A 154 8.18 7.07 -16.20
CA HIS A 154 8.23 6.00 -15.19
C HIS A 154 6.91 5.85 -14.44
N VAL A 155 6.50 4.62 -14.11
CA VAL A 155 5.31 4.37 -13.28
C VAL A 155 5.54 4.85 -11.85
N LEU A 156 4.71 5.80 -11.39
CA LEU A 156 4.69 6.32 -10.02
C LEU A 156 3.71 5.57 -9.13
N SER A 157 2.52 5.32 -9.67
CA SER A 157 1.42 4.65 -8.98
C SER A 157 1.00 3.45 -9.79
N TYR A 158 1.01 2.27 -9.17
CA TYR A 158 0.55 1.02 -9.74
C TYR A 158 -0.69 0.56 -8.98
N ILE A 159 -1.82 0.43 -9.66
CA ILE A 159 -3.09 0.03 -9.06
C ILE A 159 -3.62 -1.19 -9.82
N ALA A 160 -3.98 -2.23 -9.09
CA ALA A 160 -4.64 -3.42 -9.61
C ALA A 160 -5.96 -3.61 -8.86
N CYS A 161 -7.08 -3.64 -9.57
CA CYS A 161 -8.39 -3.77 -8.97
C CYS A 161 -9.09 -5.02 -9.46
N ALA A 162 -9.64 -5.78 -8.52
CA ALA A 162 -10.43 -6.97 -8.81
C ALA A 162 -11.54 -6.64 -9.81
N THR A 163 -11.70 -7.51 -10.81
CA THR A 163 -12.73 -7.38 -11.85
C THR A 163 -14.01 -8.13 -11.49
N ASN A 164 -13.96 -9.02 -10.50
CA ASN A 164 -15.12 -9.73 -10.00
C ASN A 164 -16.10 -8.73 -9.37
N THR A 165 -17.18 -8.42 -10.08
CA THR A 165 -18.25 -7.53 -9.62
C THR A 165 -19.32 -8.26 -8.81
N ASP A 166 -19.23 -9.59 -8.69
CA ASP A 166 -20.19 -10.40 -7.93
C ASP A 166 -19.94 -10.31 -6.41
N VAL A 167 -18.82 -9.68 -6.01
CA VAL A 167 -18.58 -9.30 -4.62
C VAL A 167 -19.06 -7.86 -4.37
N PRO A 168 -19.78 -7.57 -3.27
CA PRO A 168 -20.30 -6.24 -2.98
C PRO A 168 -19.23 -5.13 -2.88
N ASN A 169 -17.98 -5.50 -2.55
CA ASN A 169 -16.88 -4.57 -2.38
C ASN A 169 -15.59 -5.12 -3.04
N PRO A 170 -15.45 -5.02 -4.36
CA PRO A 170 -14.24 -5.49 -5.04
C PRO A 170 -13.03 -4.64 -4.61
N PRO A 171 -11.92 -5.24 -4.18
CA PRO A 171 -10.77 -4.48 -3.69
C PRO A 171 -9.86 -3.98 -4.82
N CYS A 172 -9.12 -2.90 -4.52
CA CYS A 172 -7.92 -2.49 -5.23
C CYS A 172 -6.70 -2.67 -4.34
N SER A 173 -5.63 -3.23 -4.91
CA SER A 173 -4.27 -3.09 -4.40
C SER A 173 -3.59 -1.92 -5.10
N HIS A 174 -2.95 -1.04 -4.34
CA HIS A 174 -2.30 0.14 -4.88
C HIS A 174 -0.92 0.33 -4.25
N LYS A 175 0.11 0.43 -5.08
CA LYS A 175 1.48 0.66 -4.68
C LYS A 175 2.01 1.96 -5.26
N PHE A 176 2.66 2.77 -4.43
CA PHE A 176 3.34 3.98 -4.87
C PHE A 176 4.56 4.26 -4.00
N LEU A 177 5.51 5.02 -4.54
CA LEU A 177 6.70 5.45 -3.83
C LEU A 177 6.51 6.84 -3.25
N PHE A 178 6.88 7.01 -1.98
CA PHE A 178 6.84 8.28 -1.31
C PHE A 178 8.25 8.70 -0.90
N ARG A 179 8.75 9.75 -1.56
CA ARG A 179 10.08 10.32 -1.33
C ARG A 179 9.98 11.80 -0.97
N LYS A 180 9.84 12.09 0.31
CA LYS A 180 9.70 13.47 0.85
C LYS A 180 10.37 13.58 2.21
N SER A 181 10.91 14.75 2.53
CA SER A 181 11.49 15.06 3.84
C SER A 181 12.55 14.04 4.30
N GLY A 182 13.36 13.51 3.36
CA GLY A 182 14.38 12.50 3.66
C GLY A 182 13.85 11.07 3.83
N LEU A 183 12.54 10.85 3.78
CA LEU A 183 11.92 9.52 3.80
C LEU A 183 11.93 8.90 2.40
N ASP A 184 12.16 7.59 2.32
CA ASP A 184 12.00 6.77 1.12
C ASP A 184 11.17 5.53 1.48
N ILE A 185 9.89 5.57 1.10
CA ILE A 185 8.85 4.67 1.60
C ILE A 185 8.12 4.02 0.42
N ASN A 186 7.84 2.74 0.57
CA ASN A 186 6.96 1.99 -0.31
C ASN A 186 5.60 1.83 0.36
N PHE A 187 4.57 2.49 -0.18
CA PHE A 187 3.21 2.32 0.29
C PHE A 187 2.55 1.15 -0.40
N SER A 188 1.84 0.32 0.38
CA SER A 188 0.92 -0.70 -0.12
C SER A 188 -0.46 -0.44 0.46
N LEU A 189 -1.41 -0.06 -0.39
CA LEU A 189 -2.76 0.31 0.01
C LEU A 189 -3.76 -0.75 -0.43
N GLY A 190 -4.78 -0.98 0.41
CA GLY A 190 -5.95 -1.80 0.12
C GLY A 190 -7.23 -0.99 0.33
N TYR A 191 -8.07 -0.86 -0.69
CA TYR A 191 -9.32 -0.08 -0.60
C TYR A 191 -10.38 -0.55 -1.59
N SER A 192 -11.62 -0.07 -1.42
CA SER A 192 -12.72 -0.37 -2.32
C SER A 192 -12.46 0.15 -3.74
N ARG A 193 -12.66 -0.68 -4.76
CA ARG A 193 -12.63 -0.24 -6.17
C ARG A 193 -13.61 0.89 -6.45
N HIS A 194 -14.71 0.97 -5.71
CA HIS A 194 -15.66 2.06 -5.82
C HIS A 194 -15.10 3.41 -5.33
N ARG A 195 -13.87 3.45 -4.79
CA ARG A 195 -13.14 4.67 -4.42
C ARG A 195 -11.91 4.92 -5.29
N LEU A 196 -11.73 4.19 -6.40
CA LEU A 196 -10.61 4.39 -7.33
C LEU A 196 -10.51 5.84 -7.85
N TYR A 197 -11.64 6.54 -7.99
CA TYR A 197 -11.65 7.94 -8.43
C TYR A 197 -10.89 8.89 -7.49
N ASP A 198 -10.75 8.51 -6.21
CA ASP A 198 -10.07 9.29 -5.18
C ASP A 198 -8.60 8.87 -4.97
N TRP A 199 -8.01 8.06 -5.86
CA TRP A 199 -6.66 7.51 -5.68
C TRP A 199 -5.61 8.55 -5.28
N ARG A 200 -5.62 9.75 -5.89
CA ARG A 200 -4.68 10.85 -5.53
C ARG A 200 -4.88 11.35 -4.10
N LYS A 201 -6.14 11.49 -3.68
CA LYS A 201 -6.49 11.92 -2.33
C LYS A 201 -6.08 10.86 -1.32
N ILE A 202 -6.24 9.58 -1.66
CA ILE A 202 -5.78 8.46 -0.83
C ILE A 202 -4.25 8.51 -0.64
N GLU A 203 -3.47 8.68 -1.72
CA GLU A 203 -2.00 8.84 -1.60
C GLU A 203 -1.62 10.04 -0.75
N GLU A 204 -2.27 11.19 -0.97
CA GLU A 204 -1.99 12.42 -0.24
C GLU A 204 -2.22 12.24 1.27
N GLN A 205 -3.33 11.61 1.66
CA GLN A 205 -3.67 11.40 3.06
C GLN A 205 -2.79 10.36 3.73
N ALA A 206 -2.44 9.27 3.03
CA ALA A 206 -1.45 8.31 3.53
C ALA A 206 -0.08 8.96 3.75
N GLY A 207 0.36 9.81 2.81
CA GLY A 207 1.59 10.59 2.95
C GLY A 207 1.56 11.57 4.12
N LYS A 208 0.44 12.29 4.33
CA LYS A 208 0.26 13.19 5.48
C LYS A 208 0.34 12.45 6.81
N ALA A 209 -0.30 11.29 6.91
CA ALA A 209 -0.23 10.45 8.11
C ALA A 209 1.21 10.09 8.46
N VAL A 210 1.99 9.60 7.49
CA VAL A 210 3.41 9.24 7.68
C VAL A 210 4.30 10.43 8.01
N LEU A 211 4.08 11.59 7.40
CA LEU A 211 4.82 12.80 7.79
C LEU A 211 4.50 13.21 9.23
N ALA A 212 3.23 13.13 9.65
CA ALA A 212 2.85 13.44 11.03
C ALA A 212 3.46 12.46 12.04
N PHE A 213 3.58 11.18 11.68
CA PHE A 213 4.32 10.19 12.46
C PHE A 213 5.79 10.58 12.66
N ALA A 214 6.47 10.96 11.58
CA ALA A 214 7.87 11.37 11.62
C ALA A 214 8.06 12.65 12.45
N GLU A 215 7.23 13.67 12.23
CA GLU A 215 7.29 14.93 12.98
C GLU A 215 7.05 14.73 14.49
N ALA A 216 6.16 13.81 14.87
CA ALA A 216 5.94 13.47 16.27
C ALA A 216 7.15 12.78 16.89
N ALA A 217 7.82 11.88 16.13
CA ALA A 217 9.05 11.23 16.57
C ALA A 217 10.18 12.24 16.78
N ASP A 218 10.38 13.17 15.84
CA ASP A 218 11.41 14.20 15.93
C ASP A 218 11.23 15.07 17.19
N LYS A 219 9.99 15.51 17.46
CA LYS A 219 9.67 16.28 18.67
C LYS A 219 9.94 15.51 19.96
N ASP A 220 9.61 14.21 20.00
CA ASP A 220 9.87 13.38 21.16
C ASP A 220 11.38 13.17 21.38
N ILE A 221 12.16 13.02 20.31
CA ILE A 221 13.64 12.95 20.36
C ILE A 221 14.23 14.24 20.93
N GLU A 222 13.80 15.40 20.43
CA GLU A 222 14.25 16.71 20.89
C GLU A 222 13.93 16.92 22.38
N ALA A 223 12.73 16.53 22.81
CA ALA A 223 12.30 16.65 24.20
C ALA A 223 13.12 15.74 25.14
N ASP A 224 13.43 14.50 24.72
CA ASP A 224 14.29 13.59 25.49
C ASP A 224 15.73 14.11 25.59
N ALA A 225 16.28 14.63 24.48
CA ALA A 225 17.60 15.26 24.48
C ALA A 225 17.65 16.46 25.44
N HIS A 226 16.61 17.31 25.45
CA HIS A 226 16.51 18.45 26.37
C HIS A 226 16.43 18.01 27.83
N ARG A 227 15.71 16.93 28.16
CA ARG A 227 15.65 16.40 29.54
C ARG A 227 16.99 15.84 30.02
N LYS A 228 17.76 15.24 29.11
CA LYS A 228 19.10 14.71 29.42
C LYS A 228 20.12 15.83 29.65
N THR A 229 20.03 16.94 28.94
CA THR A 229 20.97 18.08 29.07
C THR A 229 20.64 19.01 30.23
N THR A 230 19.38 19.15 30.61
CA THR A 230 18.96 20.04 31.71
C THR A 230 19.00 19.39 33.10
N GLY A 231 19.43 18.13 33.20
CA GLY A 231 19.62 17.42 34.47
C GLY A 231 18.31 17.33 35.26
N GLY A 232 17.44 16.39 34.89
CA GLY A 232 16.15 16.17 35.53
C GLY A 232 16.21 16.22 37.06
N LYS A 233 15.83 17.37 37.62
CA LYS A 233 15.44 17.47 39.03
C LYS A 233 14.08 16.84 39.15
N LYS A 234 14.04 15.71 39.87
CA LYS A 234 12.81 15.21 40.50
C LYS A 234 12.25 16.26 41.45
#